data_AF-A0A804R874-F1
#
_entry.id   AF-A0A804R874-F1
#
_cell.length_a   1.000
_cell.length_b   1.000
_cell.length_c   1.000
_cell.angle_alpha   90.00
_cell.angle_beta   90.00
_cell.angle_gamma   90.00
#
_symmetry.space_group_name_H-M   'P 1'
#
loop_
_entity.id
_entity.type
_entity.pdbx_description
1 polymer ?
#
loop_
_entity_poly.entity_id
_entity_poly.type
_entity_poly.pdbx_seq_one_letter_code
_entity_poly.pdbx_strand_id
1 'polypeptide(L)'
;MSWLRSAVHRAVEASGGHSSLLTRTVRTSLDTVVHHAGQAVAGGARLITGSRSYKSAKVAAKRLEEEALSCKGDERVQLLRRWLVALKETQRATTAVREPQFGDNPDQTAPLLDLYIDYDSGAEPMNFFHVFLYSQALECVVLSLIREAPTEEEVPLVSEVFGMCLSGGKDVHNALLSSVKDLARLFSSYSDEVLAKRDELLQFAQGAISGLKINADIARLDNEITQLQQQINSMDALHATSIVNQNKKAQTATEGFRKAVSEVRLCSRMEELLLKKKSIHPGDSLETHFEKVDKLKVLSESLANSSAKAEKRIMENRLQKEESLIFRVTKTNEVSGIEKKIQHPMISH
;
A
#
# COMPACT_ATOMS: atom_id res chain seq x y z
N MET A 1 7.87 21.29 -7.92
CA MET A 1 8.83 20.27 -7.43
C MET A 1 9.18 20.37 -5.93
N SER A 2 8.72 21.39 -5.17
CA SER A 2 8.90 21.46 -3.70
C SER A 2 7.94 20.55 -2.90
N TRP A 3 6.89 20.04 -3.54
CA TRP A 3 5.77 19.37 -2.91
C TRP A 3 6.06 17.91 -2.55
N LEU A 4 6.89 17.20 -3.33
CA LEU A 4 7.28 15.82 -3.01
C LEU A 4 8.25 15.79 -1.82
N ARG A 5 9.16 16.76 -1.72
CA ARG A 5 9.92 17.06 -0.49
C ARG A 5 9.00 17.37 0.69
N SER A 6 7.92 18.14 0.49
CA SER A 6 6.99 18.51 1.58
C SER A 6 6.08 17.34 2.03
N ALA A 7 5.64 16.50 1.09
CA ALA A 7 4.87 15.29 1.38
C ALA A 7 5.73 14.26 2.14
N VAL A 8 6.98 14.08 1.68
CA VAL A 8 7.95 13.20 2.31
C VAL A 8 8.45 13.77 3.66
N HIS A 9 8.56 15.09 3.80
CA HIS A 9 8.85 15.74 5.10
C HIS A 9 7.69 15.63 6.10
N ARG A 10 6.42 15.76 5.67
CA ARG A 10 5.25 15.55 6.54
C ARG A 10 5.01 14.07 6.85
N ALA A 11 5.39 13.17 5.94
CA ALA A 11 5.46 11.73 6.17
C ALA A 11 6.48 11.39 7.28
N VAL A 12 7.61 12.09 7.33
CA VAL A 12 8.65 11.96 8.37
C VAL A 12 8.16 12.39 9.75
N GLU A 13 7.35 13.44 9.86
CA GLU A 13 6.82 13.92 11.15
C GLU A 13 5.74 12.99 11.73
N ALA A 14 5.04 12.22 10.88
CA ALA A 14 3.88 11.42 11.29
C ALA A 14 4.08 9.90 11.21
N SER A 15 5.12 9.42 10.52
CA SER A 15 5.50 8.01 10.45
C SER A 15 6.76 7.79 11.27
N GLY A 16 6.60 7.29 12.50
CA GLY A 16 7.69 6.60 13.19
C GLY A 16 8.09 5.38 12.36
N GLY A 17 9.07 5.58 11.47
CA GLY A 17 9.27 4.73 10.30
C GLY A 17 10.13 3.50 10.56
N HIS A 18 9.87 2.46 9.75
CA HIS A 18 10.82 1.40 9.42
C HIS A 18 10.59 0.93 7.99
N SER A 19 11.67 0.63 7.26
CA SER A 19 11.63 -0.25 6.08
C SER A 19 12.92 -1.08 6.02
N SER A 20 12.91 -2.26 6.62
CA SER A 20 13.95 -3.28 6.40
C SER A 20 13.46 -4.32 5.40
N LEU A 21 13.38 -3.96 4.11
CA LEU A 21 13.11 -4.91 3.01
C LEU A 21 13.77 -4.50 1.68
N LEU A 22 14.92 -3.81 1.72
CA LEU A 22 15.68 -3.42 0.52
C LEU A 22 16.56 -4.54 -0.08
N THR A 23 16.29 -5.82 0.24
CA THR A 23 17.06 -6.94 -0.32
C THR A 23 16.20 -8.14 -0.73
N ARG A 24 15.08 -7.89 -1.40
CA ARG A 24 14.47 -8.90 -2.28
C ARG A 24 14.38 -8.37 -3.71
N THR A 25 15.55 -8.46 -4.35
CA THR A 25 15.84 -8.22 -5.75
C THR A 25 14.70 -8.63 -6.69
N VAL A 26 14.29 -7.69 -7.54
CA VAL A 26 13.42 -7.85 -8.72
C VAL A 26 14.14 -8.65 -9.83
N ARG A 27 14.77 -9.78 -9.51
CA ARG A 27 15.38 -10.69 -10.51
C ARG A 27 14.59 -11.95 -10.80
N THR A 28 13.53 -12.26 -10.06
CA THR A 28 12.81 -13.54 -10.25
C THR A 28 11.57 -13.46 -11.13
N SER A 29 11.12 -12.26 -11.54
CA SER A 29 9.87 -12.10 -12.29
C SER A 29 9.99 -12.32 -13.81
N LEU A 30 11.15 -12.73 -14.33
CA LEU A 30 11.37 -13.05 -15.74
C LEU A 30 11.77 -14.51 -16.00
N ASP A 31 11.89 -15.36 -14.97
CA ASP A 31 12.25 -16.78 -15.13
C ASP A 31 11.20 -17.75 -14.57
N THR A 32 9.93 -17.35 -14.58
CA THR A 32 8.83 -18.22 -14.11
C THR A 32 8.14 -18.95 -15.26
N VAL A 33 8.89 -19.77 -16.00
CA VAL A 33 8.31 -20.84 -16.83
C VAL A 33 8.38 -22.21 -16.12
N VAL A 34 8.95 -22.30 -14.92
CA VAL A 34 9.19 -23.61 -14.26
C VAL A 34 8.30 -23.91 -13.03
N HIS A 35 7.43 -23.01 -12.56
CA HIS A 35 6.64 -23.24 -11.34
C HIS A 35 5.14 -23.52 -11.52
N HIS A 36 4.72 -24.08 -12.67
CA HIS A 36 3.32 -24.47 -12.88
C HIS A 36 2.94 -25.87 -12.33
N ALA A 37 3.86 -26.58 -11.65
CA ALA A 37 3.60 -27.94 -11.16
C ALA A 37 3.11 -28.03 -9.69
N GLY A 38 2.79 -26.91 -9.02
CA GLY A 38 2.42 -26.89 -7.59
C GLY A 38 1.01 -26.40 -7.24
N GLN A 39 0.16 -26.10 -8.23
CA GLN A 39 -1.16 -25.48 -8.00
C GLN A 39 -2.26 -26.44 -7.51
N ALA A 40 -1.95 -27.73 -7.30
CA ALA A 40 -2.93 -28.73 -6.86
C ALA A 40 -3.20 -28.78 -5.34
N VAL A 41 -2.55 -27.94 -4.51
CA VAL A 41 -2.85 -27.83 -3.05
C VAL A 41 -3.26 -26.40 -2.66
N ALA A 42 -3.85 -25.66 -3.61
CA ALA A 42 -4.17 -24.24 -3.45
C ALA A 42 -5.39 -23.93 -2.54
N GLY A 43 -5.91 -24.91 -1.77
CA GLY A 43 -7.06 -24.70 -0.86
C GLY A 43 -6.92 -25.27 0.55
N GLY A 44 -5.81 -25.98 0.87
CA GLY A 44 -5.86 -27.05 1.88
C GLY A 44 -5.36 -26.76 3.30
N ALA A 45 -4.57 -25.72 3.54
CA ALA A 45 -4.03 -25.48 4.90
C ALA A 45 -5.01 -24.68 5.77
N ARG A 46 -6.09 -25.32 6.21
CA ARG A 46 -6.96 -24.83 7.29
C ARG A 46 -6.67 -25.62 8.56
N LEU A 47 -6.13 -24.95 9.57
CA LEU A 47 -6.11 -25.53 10.92
C LEU A 47 -7.51 -25.36 11.51
N ILE A 48 -8.14 -26.48 11.82
CA ILE A 48 -9.40 -26.51 12.57
C ILE A 48 -9.02 -26.81 14.03
N THR A 49 -9.09 -25.79 14.88
CA THR A 49 -8.95 -25.96 16.33
C THR A 49 -10.27 -25.54 16.98
N GLY A 50 -11.07 -26.52 17.42
CA GLY A 50 -12.42 -26.30 17.93
C GLY A 50 -13.43 -25.91 16.83
N SER A 51 -14.34 -24.98 17.12
CA SER A 51 -15.39 -24.50 16.21
C SER A 51 -14.95 -23.41 15.22
N ARG A 52 -13.66 -23.00 15.24
CA ARG A 52 -13.15 -21.88 14.44
C ARG A 52 -12.10 -22.36 13.43
N SER A 53 -12.31 -22.02 12.16
CA SER A 53 -11.37 -22.32 11.07
C SER A 53 -10.43 -21.14 10.85
N TYR A 54 -9.12 -21.40 10.86
CA TYR A 54 -8.10 -20.38 10.60
C TYR A 54 -7.53 -20.52 9.19
N LYS A 55 -7.31 -19.39 8.53
CA LYS A 55 -6.65 -19.32 7.22
C LYS A 55 -5.14 -19.09 7.41
N SER A 56 -4.32 -19.54 6.46
CA SER A 56 -2.88 -19.19 6.48
C SER A 56 -2.68 -17.71 6.16
N ALA A 57 -2.00 -16.98 7.05
CA ALA A 57 -1.66 -15.57 6.84
C ALA A 57 -0.73 -15.38 5.63
N LYS A 58 0.29 -16.23 5.49
CA LYS A 58 1.27 -16.17 4.38
C LYS A 58 0.61 -16.41 3.02
N VAL A 59 -0.27 -17.41 2.93
CA VAL A 59 -0.99 -17.69 1.67
C VAL A 59 -1.94 -16.55 1.33
N ALA A 60 -2.63 -15.98 2.32
CA ALA A 60 -3.52 -14.84 2.10
C ALA A 60 -2.77 -13.59 1.65
N ALA A 61 -1.64 -13.26 2.31
CA ALA A 61 -0.78 -12.15 1.92
C ALA A 61 -0.28 -12.28 0.48
N LYS A 62 0.23 -13.47 0.11
CA LYS A 62 0.70 -13.74 -1.26
C LYS A 62 -0.39 -13.57 -2.31
N ARG A 63 -1.63 -14.00 -2.02
CA ARG A 63 -2.77 -13.79 -2.93
C ARG A 63 -3.09 -12.32 -3.13
N LEU A 64 -3.06 -11.53 -2.06
CA LEU A 64 -3.28 -10.09 -2.15
C LEU A 64 -2.22 -9.43 -3.05
N GLU A 65 -0.96 -9.85 -2.94
CA GLU A 65 0.14 -9.37 -3.79
C GLU A 65 -0.04 -9.76 -5.26
N GLU A 66 -0.42 -11.01 -5.54
CA GLU A 66 -0.67 -11.49 -6.91
C GLU A 66 -1.86 -10.79 -7.57
N GLU A 67 -2.97 -10.58 -6.84
CA GLU A 67 -4.13 -9.81 -7.32
C GLU A 67 -3.76 -8.34 -7.57
N ALA A 68 -2.97 -7.72 -6.69
CA ALA A 68 -2.50 -6.35 -6.82
C ALA A 68 -1.61 -6.13 -8.06
N LEU A 69 -0.73 -7.09 -8.36
CA LEU A 69 0.21 -7.02 -9.49
C LEU A 69 -0.48 -7.17 -10.84
N SER A 70 -1.58 -7.95 -10.89
CA SER A 70 -2.29 -8.26 -12.13
C SER A 70 -3.43 -7.29 -12.44
N CYS A 71 -3.98 -6.59 -11.44
CA CYS A 71 -5.15 -5.74 -11.61
C CYS A 71 -4.91 -4.51 -12.52
N LYS A 72 -5.89 -4.24 -13.39
CA LYS A 72 -5.92 -3.06 -14.28
C LYS A 72 -7.33 -2.52 -14.44
N GLY A 73 -7.47 -1.23 -14.73
CA GLY A 73 -8.76 -0.56 -14.95
C GLY A 73 -9.88 -1.00 -13.99
N ASP A 74 -10.99 -1.49 -14.53
CA ASP A 74 -12.18 -1.89 -13.76
C ASP A 74 -11.91 -3.03 -12.76
N GLU A 75 -10.98 -3.95 -13.06
CA GLU A 75 -10.60 -5.01 -12.12
C GLU A 75 -9.96 -4.44 -10.86
N ARG A 76 -9.13 -3.40 -11.03
CA ARG A 76 -8.48 -2.69 -9.94
C ARG A 76 -9.49 -1.91 -9.10
N VAL A 77 -10.50 -1.30 -9.71
CA VAL A 77 -11.65 -0.69 -9.01
C VAL A 77 -12.34 -1.73 -8.10
N GLN A 78 -12.69 -2.89 -8.65
CA GLN A 78 -13.38 -3.94 -7.88
C GLN A 78 -12.49 -4.51 -6.78
N LEU A 79 -11.19 -4.67 -7.03
CA LEU A 79 -10.22 -5.07 -6.01
C LEU A 79 -10.18 -4.08 -4.85
N LEU A 80 -10.03 -2.78 -5.14
CA LEU A 80 -10.01 -1.71 -4.12
C LEU A 80 -11.31 -1.68 -3.31
N ARG A 81 -12.47 -1.82 -3.96
CA ARG A 81 -13.78 -1.90 -3.28
C ARG A 81 -13.83 -3.10 -2.33
N ARG A 82 -13.43 -4.30 -2.79
CA ARG A 82 -13.40 -5.52 -1.95
C ARG A 82 -12.49 -5.35 -0.74
N TRP A 83 -11.30 -4.79 -0.94
CA TRP A 83 -10.36 -4.52 0.15
C TRP A 83 -10.93 -3.52 1.15
N LEU A 84 -11.50 -2.41 0.70
CA LEU A 84 -12.09 -1.41 1.59
C LEU A 84 -13.23 -1.98 2.45
N VAL A 85 -14.07 -2.84 1.89
CA VAL A 85 -15.11 -3.53 2.67
C VAL A 85 -14.48 -4.35 3.79
N ALA A 86 -13.50 -5.19 3.47
CA ALA A 86 -12.83 -6.03 4.47
C ALA A 86 -12.04 -5.22 5.53
N LEU A 87 -11.38 -4.13 5.11
CA LEU A 87 -10.68 -3.21 6.02
C LEU A 87 -11.68 -2.52 6.97
N LYS A 88 -12.83 -2.06 6.47
CA LYS A 88 -13.87 -1.42 7.30
C LYS A 88 -14.56 -2.41 8.23
N GLU A 89 -14.82 -3.63 7.78
CA GLU A 89 -15.38 -4.69 8.62
C GLU A 89 -14.46 -5.06 9.76
N THR A 90 -13.15 -5.17 9.50
CA THR A 90 -12.17 -5.41 10.58
C THR A 90 -12.08 -4.24 11.55
N GLN A 91 -12.05 -3.00 11.05
CA GLN A 91 -12.08 -1.81 11.92
C GLN A 91 -13.36 -1.75 12.79
N ARG A 92 -14.53 -2.07 12.22
CA ARG A 92 -15.80 -2.11 12.95
C ARG A 92 -15.80 -3.21 14.01
N ALA A 93 -15.31 -4.41 13.68
CA ALA A 93 -15.23 -5.51 14.64
C ALA A 93 -14.29 -5.19 15.81
N THR A 94 -13.14 -4.57 15.54
CA THR A 94 -12.24 -4.07 16.59
C THR A 94 -12.93 -3.01 17.45
N THR A 95 -13.81 -2.18 16.87
CA THR A 95 -14.56 -1.16 17.63
C THR A 95 -15.76 -1.75 18.40
N ALA A 96 -16.43 -2.77 17.88
CA ALA A 96 -17.54 -3.44 18.57
C ALA A 96 -17.06 -4.19 19.81
N VAL A 97 -15.84 -4.74 19.79
CA VAL A 97 -15.20 -5.29 20.99
C VAL A 97 -14.87 -4.20 22.02
N ARG A 98 -14.77 -2.92 21.60
CA ARG A 98 -14.43 -1.78 22.46
C ARG A 98 -15.62 -1.23 23.25
N GLU A 99 -16.87 -1.51 22.85
CA GLU A 99 -18.05 -1.09 23.60
C GLU A 99 -18.45 -2.17 24.62
N PRO A 100 -18.62 -1.85 25.91
CA PRO A 100 -19.18 -2.80 26.84
C PRO A 100 -20.62 -3.07 26.42
N GLN A 101 -20.90 -4.30 25.96
CA GLN A 101 -22.27 -4.76 25.74
C GLN A 101 -22.98 -4.80 27.10
N PHE A 102 -23.62 -3.69 27.47
CA PHE A 102 -24.61 -3.67 28.53
C PHE A 102 -25.90 -4.30 27.99
N GLY A 103 -25.98 -5.63 28.06
CA GLY A 103 -27.19 -6.37 27.75
C GLY A 103 -26.94 -7.86 27.62
N ASP A 104 -27.51 -8.64 28.55
CA ASP A 104 -27.56 -10.10 28.52
C ASP A 104 -28.41 -10.61 27.34
N ASN A 105 -27.89 -10.51 26.11
CA ASN A 105 -28.53 -11.15 24.95
C ASN A 105 -27.52 -12.06 24.22
N PRO A 106 -27.60 -13.39 24.41
CA PRO A 106 -26.61 -14.36 23.90
C PRO A 106 -26.63 -14.55 22.37
N ASP A 107 -27.56 -13.90 21.65
CA ASP A 107 -27.76 -14.08 20.20
C ASP A 107 -27.07 -13.03 19.31
N GLN A 108 -26.27 -12.11 19.87
CA GLN A 108 -25.42 -11.27 19.03
C GLN A 108 -24.21 -12.08 18.55
N THR A 109 -24.39 -12.77 17.43
CA THR A 109 -23.32 -13.48 16.74
C THR A 109 -22.20 -12.49 16.48
N ALA A 110 -21.07 -12.64 17.19
CA ALA A 110 -19.87 -11.86 16.93
C ALA A 110 -19.60 -11.90 15.42
N PRO A 111 -19.28 -10.77 14.76
CA PRO A 111 -19.05 -10.76 13.33
C PRO A 111 -18.08 -11.87 12.97
N LEU A 112 -18.48 -12.74 12.03
CA LEU A 112 -17.71 -13.92 11.64
C LEU A 112 -16.49 -13.45 10.84
N LEU A 113 -15.54 -12.84 11.53
CA LEU A 113 -14.28 -12.38 10.97
C LEU A 113 -13.41 -13.59 10.69
N ASP A 114 -12.91 -13.65 9.45
CA ASP A 114 -11.83 -14.54 9.10
C ASP A 114 -10.58 -14.19 9.94
N LEU A 115 -10.09 -15.18 10.68
CA LEU A 115 -8.84 -15.09 11.40
C LEU A 115 -7.76 -15.87 10.66
N TYR A 116 -6.54 -15.35 10.75
CA TYR A 116 -5.38 -15.83 10.03
C TYR A 116 -4.28 -16.20 11.01
N ILE A 117 -3.54 -17.28 10.76
CA ILE A 117 -2.41 -17.69 11.59
C ILE A 117 -1.18 -17.83 10.72
N ASP A 118 -0.04 -17.34 11.22
CA ASP A 118 1.26 -17.75 10.71
C ASP A 118 1.76 -18.95 11.53
N TYR A 119 1.61 -20.14 10.95
CA TYR A 119 1.93 -21.41 11.58
C TYR A 119 3.38 -21.53 12.03
N ASP A 120 4.29 -20.74 11.45
CA ASP A 120 5.72 -20.80 11.76
C ASP A 120 6.11 -19.91 12.97
N SER A 121 5.21 -19.02 13.41
CA SER A 121 5.54 -17.98 14.40
C SER A 121 4.94 -18.21 15.79
N GLY A 122 4.06 -19.22 15.96
CA GLY A 122 3.32 -19.45 17.21
C GLY A 122 2.49 -18.24 17.68
N ALA A 123 2.30 -17.24 16.82
CA ALA A 123 1.80 -15.94 17.21
C ALA A 123 0.26 -15.87 17.19
N GLU A 124 -0.28 -14.86 17.86
CA GLU A 124 -1.73 -14.67 17.95
C GLU A 124 -2.42 -14.54 16.59
N PRO A 125 -3.69 -14.97 16.48
CA PRO A 125 -4.46 -14.86 15.25
C PRO A 125 -4.55 -13.41 14.74
N MET A 126 -4.22 -13.23 13.48
CA MET A 126 -4.32 -11.98 12.73
C MET A 126 -5.72 -11.81 12.15
N ASN A 127 -6.20 -10.57 12.08
CA ASN A 127 -7.37 -10.23 11.28
C ASN A 127 -6.91 -9.84 9.86
N PHE A 128 -7.86 -9.57 8.95
CA PHE A 128 -7.55 -9.15 7.60
C PHE A 128 -6.68 -7.88 7.54
N PHE A 129 -6.91 -6.89 8.40
CA PHE A 129 -6.11 -5.66 8.46
C PHE A 129 -4.62 -5.95 8.71
N HIS A 130 -4.31 -6.80 9.68
CA HIS A 130 -2.92 -7.19 9.96
C HIS A 130 -2.28 -7.93 8.78
N VAL A 131 -3.01 -8.85 8.13
CA VAL A 131 -2.52 -9.58 6.94
C VAL A 131 -2.30 -8.63 5.77
N PHE A 132 -3.20 -7.66 5.57
CA PHE A 132 -3.09 -6.65 4.54
C PHE A 132 -1.85 -5.79 4.72
N LEU A 133 -1.62 -5.27 5.94
CA LEU A 133 -0.42 -4.49 6.28
C LEU A 133 0.88 -5.31 6.15
N TYR A 134 0.83 -6.60 6.51
CA TYR A 134 1.97 -7.51 6.37
C TYR A 134 2.35 -7.76 4.90
N SER A 135 1.37 -7.83 4.00
CA SER A 135 1.59 -8.05 2.56
C SER A 135 2.20 -6.84 1.84
N GLN A 136 2.73 -7.04 0.64
CA GLN A 136 3.12 -5.95 -0.28
C GLN A 136 1.99 -5.47 -1.20
N ALA A 137 0.73 -5.83 -0.92
CA ALA A 137 -0.37 -5.58 -1.83
C ALA A 137 -0.62 -4.08 -2.08
N LEU A 138 -0.47 -3.23 -1.05
CA LEU A 138 -0.61 -1.79 -1.17
C LEU A 138 0.46 -1.19 -2.08
N GLU A 139 1.71 -1.61 -1.89
CA GLU A 139 2.83 -1.22 -2.75
C GLU A 139 2.57 -1.62 -4.20
N CYS A 140 2.16 -2.88 -4.44
CA CYS A 140 1.88 -3.39 -5.76
C CYS A 140 0.76 -2.60 -6.48
N VAL A 141 -0.32 -2.25 -5.76
CA VAL A 141 -1.38 -1.39 -6.32
C VAL A 141 -0.86 0.00 -6.64
N VAL A 142 -0.04 0.61 -5.79
CA VAL A 142 0.54 1.93 -6.12
C VAL A 142 1.40 1.86 -7.38
N LEU A 143 2.18 0.79 -7.56
CA LEU A 143 2.94 0.59 -8.79
C LEU A 143 2.03 0.43 -10.01
N SER A 144 0.88 -0.24 -9.88
CA SER A 144 -0.07 -0.34 -11.00
C SER A 144 -0.70 1.01 -11.33
N LEU A 145 -1.01 1.84 -10.33
CA LEU A 145 -1.51 3.22 -10.50
C LEU A 145 -0.48 4.18 -11.13
N ILE A 146 0.82 3.95 -10.93
CA ILE A 146 1.88 4.71 -11.62
C ILE A 146 1.99 4.25 -13.08
N ARG A 147 1.82 2.96 -13.35
CA ARG A 147 1.88 2.42 -14.72
C ARG A 147 0.66 2.82 -15.56
N GLU A 148 -0.50 2.89 -14.94
CA GLU A 148 -1.77 3.29 -15.53
C GLU A 148 -2.47 4.27 -14.60
N ALA A 149 -2.64 5.51 -15.04
CA ALA A 149 -3.14 6.59 -14.19
C ALA A 149 -4.49 6.24 -13.53
N PRO A 150 -4.69 6.58 -12.25
CA PRO A 150 -5.95 6.33 -11.56
C PRO A 150 -7.10 7.06 -12.26
N THR A 151 -8.19 6.34 -12.48
CA THR A 151 -9.47 6.91 -12.94
C THR A 151 -10.14 7.71 -11.83
N GLU A 152 -11.13 8.54 -12.18
CA GLU A 152 -11.89 9.33 -11.21
C GLU A 152 -12.65 8.45 -10.20
N GLU A 153 -12.98 7.20 -10.56
CA GLU A 153 -13.59 6.23 -9.64
C GLU A 153 -12.58 5.65 -8.65
N GLU A 154 -11.33 5.46 -9.07
CA GLU A 154 -10.27 4.89 -8.21
C GLU A 154 -9.76 5.90 -7.18
N VAL A 155 -9.69 7.18 -7.54
CA VAL A 155 -9.20 8.27 -6.67
C VAL A 155 -9.80 8.23 -5.25
N PRO A 156 -11.14 8.23 -5.06
CA PRO A 156 -11.71 8.18 -3.71
C PRO A 156 -11.43 6.85 -2.98
N LEU A 157 -11.38 5.73 -3.71
CA LEU A 157 -11.09 4.42 -3.12
C LEU A 157 -9.64 4.35 -2.60
N VAL A 158 -8.69 4.79 -3.44
CA VAL A 158 -7.26 4.83 -3.07
C VAL A 158 -7.04 5.78 -1.90
N SER A 159 -7.69 6.95 -1.91
CA SER A 159 -7.60 7.90 -0.80
C SER A 159 -8.08 7.28 0.52
N GLU A 160 -9.12 6.45 0.49
CA GLU A 160 -9.62 5.78 1.69
C GLU A 160 -8.71 4.64 2.14
N VAL A 161 -8.18 3.83 1.21
CA VAL A 161 -7.19 2.79 1.55
C VAL A 161 -5.94 3.42 2.17
N PHE A 162 -5.46 4.55 1.63
CA PHE A 162 -4.35 5.30 2.21
C PHE A 162 -4.66 5.77 3.63
N GLY A 163 -5.86 6.31 3.86
CA GLY A 163 -6.30 6.74 5.19
C GLY A 163 -6.34 5.64 6.24
N MET A 164 -6.55 4.38 5.83
CA MET A 164 -6.59 3.24 6.75
C MET A 164 -5.21 2.60 6.97
N CYS A 165 -4.33 2.65 5.96
CA CYS A 165 -3.13 1.83 5.92
C CYS A 165 -1.82 2.61 6.01
N LEU A 166 -1.83 3.93 5.82
CA LEU A 166 -0.64 4.77 5.86
C LEU A 166 -0.65 5.66 7.10
N SER A 167 0.51 5.78 7.74
CA SER A 167 0.79 6.81 8.74
C SER A 167 0.65 8.20 8.11
N GLY A 168 0.39 9.21 8.95
CA GLY A 168 0.14 10.58 8.48
C GLY A 168 -1.32 11.00 8.49
N GLY A 169 -1.52 12.31 8.36
CA GLY A 169 -2.84 12.90 8.20
C GLY A 169 -3.28 12.91 6.75
N LYS A 170 -4.56 13.27 6.54
CA LYS A 170 -5.20 13.37 5.21
C LYS A 170 -4.40 14.20 4.21
N ASP A 171 -3.70 15.24 4.67
CA ASP A 171 -2.84 16.07 3.81
C ASP A 171 -1.67 15.28 3.22
N VAL A 172 -1.06 14.38 3.99
CA VAL A 172 0.02 13.50 3.52
C VAL A 172 -0.52 12.53 2.49
N HIS A 173 -1.67 11.90 2.77
CA HIS A 173 -2.31 10.96 1.87
C HIS A 173 -2.73 11.61 0.54
N ASN A 174 -3.30 12.82 0.59
CA ASN A 174 -3.67 13.60 -0.58
C ASN A 174 -2.44 13.98 -1.42
N ALA A 175 -1.37 14.43 -0.76
CA ALA A 175 -0.13 14.78 -1.45
C ALA A 175 0.52 13.55 -2.10
N LEU A 176 0.46 12.40 -1.44
CA LEU A 176 0.92 11.13 -1.98
C LEU A 176 0.08 10.71 -3.20
N LEU A 177 -1.23 10.79 -3.14
CA LEU A 177 -2.11 10.47 -4.27
C LEU A 177 -1.87 11.40 -5.45
N SER A 178 -1.66 12.69 -5.21
CA SER A 178 -1.20 13.63 -6.23
C SER A 178 0.16 13.21 -6.81
N SER A 179 1.07 12.70 -5.97
CA SER A 179 2.38 12.20 -6.39
C SER A 179 2.27 11.04 -7.36
N VAL A 180 1.40 10.08 -7.04
CA VAL A 180 1.10 8.94 -7.88
C VAL A 180 0.50 9.40 -9.22
N LYS A 181 -0.45 10.34 -9.22
CA LYS A 181 -1.05 10.91 -10.44
C LYS A 181 -0.01 11.59 -11.35
N ASP A 182 0.89 12.39 -10.76
CA ASP A 182 1.93 13.08 -11.52
C ASP A 182 2.97 12.11 -12.07
N LEU A 183 3.38 11.10 -11.30
CA LEU A 183 4.24 10.02 -11.79
C LEU A 183 3.58 9.25 -12.92
N ALA A 184 2.29 8.93 -12.82
CA ALA A 184 1.57 8.25 -13.89
C ALA A 184 1.53 9.07 -15.18
N ARG A 185 1.32 10.39 -15.08
CA ARG A 185 1.39 11.30 -16.23
C ARG A 185 2.77 11.26 -16.87
N LEU A 186 3.85 11.33 -16.08
CA LEU A 186 5.22 11.24 -16.56
C LEU A 186 5.52 9.88 -17.23
N PHE A 187 4.95 8.79 -16.73
CA PHE A 187 5.15 7.45 -17.31
C PHE A 187 4.41 7.28 -18.63
N SER A 188 3.24 7.94 -18.79
CA SER A 188 2.41 7.87 -20.01
C SER A 188 3.02 8.58 -21.22
N SER A 189 3.81 9.65 -21.00
CA SER A 189 4.43 10.44 -22.09
C SER A 189 5.79 9.88 -22.56
N TYR A 190 6.16 8.67 -22.13
CA TYR A 190 7.54 8.21 -22.15
C TYR A 190 7.77 7.06 -23.15
N SER A 191 8.82 7.16 -23.98
CA SER A 191 9.21 6.15 -24.99
C SER A 191 10.15 5.07 -24.44
N ASP A 192 10.22 3.91 -25.13
CA ASP A 192 10.85 2.68 -24.64
C ASP A 192 12.39 2.74 -24.44
N GLU A 193 13.09 3.77 -24.89
CA GLU A 193 14.55 3.84 -24.88
C GLU A 193 15.18 3.99 -23.47
N VAL A 194 14.39 4.20 -22.40
CA VAL A 194 14.92 4.51 -21.06
C VAL A 194 14.24 3.68 -19.95
N LEU A 195 14.07 2.37 -20.20
CA LEU A 195 13.50 1.40 -19.25
C LEU A 195 14.20 1.39 -17.88
N ALA A 196 15.54 1.54 -17.85
CA ALA A 196 16.31 1.51 -16.60
C ALA A 196 15.87 2.58 -15.57
N LYS A 197 15.52 3.79 -16.02
CA LYS A 197 15.06 4.85 -15.10
C LYS A 197 13.64 4.63 -14.59
N ARG A 198 12.79 3.93 -15.36
CA ARG A 198 11.42 3.59 -14.95
C ARG A 198 11.44 2.61 -13.77
N ASP A 199 12.26 1.58 -13.85
CA ASP A 199 12.35 0.56 -12.81
C ASP A 199 12.94 1.13 -11.51
N GLU A 200 13.97 1.99 -11.60
CA GLU A 200 14.51 2.70 -10.43
C GLU A 200 13.43 3.57 -9.76
N LEU A 201 12.68 4.37 -10.53
CA LEU A 201 11.61 5.21 -9.97
C LEU A 201 10.48 4.39 -9.34
N LEU A 202 10.09 3.26 -9.94
CA LEU A 202 9.11 2.36 -9.36
C LEU A 202 9.62 1.76 -8.04
N GLN A 203 10.90 1.36 -7.98
CA GLN A 203 11.51 0.87 -6.75
C GLN A 203 11.53 1.93 -5.64
N PHE A 204 11.81 3.19 -5.99
CA PHE A 204 11.73 4.29 -5.03
C PHE A 204 10.29 4.57 -4.57
N ALA A 205 9.32 4.56 -5.49
CA ALA A 205 7.92 4.74 -5.14
C ALA A 205 7.46 3.63 -4.19
N GLN A 206 7.80 2.38 -4.48
CA GLN A 206 7.56 1.24 -3.59
C GLN A 206 8.17 1.49 -2.19
N GLY A 207 9.45 1.88 -2.14
CA GLY A 207 10.12 2.16 -0.87
C GLY A 207 9.46 3.29 -0.06
N ALA A 208 9.00 4.35 -0.73
CA ALA A 208 8.28 5.45 -0.09
C ALA A 208 6.92 5.01 0.48
N ILE A 209 6.17 4.17 -0.26
CA ILE A 209 4.91 3.59 0.24
C ILE A 209 5.17 2.68 1.43
N SER A 210 6.15 1.79 1.36
CA SER A 210 6.49 0.90 2.47
C SER A 210 6.91 1.66 3.73
N GLY A 211 7.62 2.78 3.60
CA GLY A 211 8.00 3.62 4.74
C GLY A 211 6.84 4.41 5.36
N LEU A 212 5.76 4.62 4.60
CA LEU A 212 4.51 5.24 5.08
C LEU A 212 3.50 4.22 5.62
N LYS A 213 3.56 2.97 5.15
CA LYS A 213 2.63 1.92 5.56
C LYS A 213 2.76 1.64 7.05
N ILE A 214 1.62 1.56 7.74
CA ILE A 214 1.56 1.21 9.16
C ILE A 214 2.21 -0.16 9.35
N ASN A 215 3.13 -0.26 10.31
CA ASN A 215 3.79 -1.52 10.61
C ASN A 215 2.77 -2.51 11.22
N ALA A 216 2.66 -3.70 10.61
CA ALA A 216 1.67 -4.71 11.01
C ALA A 216 1.86 -5.21 12.45
N ASP A 217 3.11 -5.36 12.91
CA ASP A 217 3.40 -5.78 14.28
C ASP A 217 3.07 -4.67 15.27
N ILE A 218 3.40 -3.42 14.96
CA ILE A 218 3.00 -2.26 15.79
C ILE A 218 1.47 -2.16 15.87
N ALA A 219 0.77 -2.29 14.75
CA ALA A 219 -0.69 -2.25 14.71
C ALA A 219 -1.32 -3.35 15.57
N ARG A 220 -0.73 -4.55 15.55
CA ARG A 220 -1.17 -5.67 16.40
C ARG A 220 -0.92 -5.39 17.88
N LEU A 221 0.28 -4.92 18.22
CA LEU A 221 0.62 -4.54 19.60
C LEU A 221 -0.33 -3.43 20.10
N ASP A 222 -0.63 -2.43 19.28
CA ASP A 222 -1.55 -1.35 19.65
C ASP A 222 -2.98 -1.84 19.88
N ASN A 223 -3.45 -2.82 19.10
CA ASN A 223 -4.74 -3.46 19.32
C ASN A 223 -4.78 -4.24 20.65
N GLU A 224 -3.74 -5.01 20.96
CA GLU A 224 -3.65 -5.75 22.23
C GLU A 224 -3.52 -4.79 23.43
N ILE A 225 -2.69 -3.74 23.32
CA ILE A 225 -2.53 -2.70 24.35
C ILE A 225 -3.86 -1.98 24.61
N THR A 226 -4.60 -1.61 23.56
CA THR A 226 -5.92 -0.96 23.75
C THR A 226 -6.93 -1.90 24.39
N GLN A 227 -6.92 -3.19 24.05
CA GLN A 227 -7.79 -4.19 24.69
C GLN A 227 -7.46 -4.36 26.19
N LEU A 228 -6.18 -4.46 26.55
CA LEU A 228 -5.74 -4.55 27.95
C LEU A 228 -6.09 -3.28 28.74
N GLN A 229 -5.88 -2.11 28.14
CA GLN A 229 -6.25 -0.83 28.77
C GLN A 229 -7.74 -0.78 29.10
N GLN A 230 -8.60 -1.28 28.22
CA GLN A 230 -10.04 -1.34 28.47
C GLN A 230 -10.41 -2.32 29.59
N GLN A 231 -9.77 -3.48 29.63
CA GLN A 231 -9.97 -4.45 30.71
C GLN A 231 -9.57 -3.84 32.06
N ILE A 232 -8.43 -3.15 32.14
CA ILE A 232 -7.98 -2.45 33.35
C ILE A 232 -9.00 -1.38 33.76
N ASN A 233 -9.40 -0.49 32.85
CA ASN A 233 -10.38 0.56 33.13
C ASN A 233 -11.73 -0.01 33.62
N SER A 234 -12.16 -1.17 33.10
CA SER A 234 -13.38 -1.83 33.54
C SER A 234 -13.28 -2.37 34.97
N MET A 235 -12.11 -2.89 35.36
CA MET A 235 -11.84 -3.37 36.72
C MET A 235 -11.83 -2.23 37.74
N ASP A 236 -11.30 -1.07 37.35
CA ASP A 236 -11.29 0.16 38.14
C ASP A 236 -12.71 0.70 38.39
N ALA A 237 -13.55 0.74 37.34
CA ALA A 237 -14.95 1.15 37.45
C ALA A 237 -15.75 0.24 38.40
N LEU A 238 -15.52 -1.07 38.33
CA LEU A 238 -16.11 -2.05 39.26
C LEU A 238 -15.59 -1.86 40.70
N HIS A 239 -14.34 -1.43 40.87
CA HIS A 239 -13.78 -1.11 42.19
C HIS A 239 -14.44 0.14 42.80
N ALA A 240 -14.62 1.20 42.00
CA ALA A 240 -15.30 2.42 42.43
C ALA A 240 -16.76 2.17 42.88
N THR A 241 -17.46 1.28 42.18
CA THR A 241 -18.88 0.93 42.48
C THR A 241 -19.02 0.05 43.72
N SER A 242 -18.05 -0.85 43.96
CA SER A 242 -18.04 -1.78 45.10
C SER A 242 -17.77 -1.09 46.45
N ILE A 243 -17.02 0.02 46.45
CA ILE A 243 -16.74 0.81 47.67
C ILE A 243 -18.02 1.43 48.26
N VAL A 244 -19.04 1.69 47.44
CA VAL A 244 -20.32 2.28 47.87
C VAL A 244 -21.24 1.28 48.58
N ASN A 245 -21.05 -0.04 48.39
CA ASN A 245 -21.98 -1.07 48.84
C ASN A 245 -21.30 -2.09 49.78
N GLN A 246 -20.80 -1.64 50.94
CA GLN A 246 -20.15 -2.52 51.90
C GLN A 246 -21.12 -3.10 52.94
N ASN A 247 -21.48 -4.38 52.79
CA ASN A 247 -21.88 -5.26 53.89
C ASN A 247 -21.51 -6.72 53.57
N LYS A 248 -20.33 -7.16 54.04
CA LYS A 248 -19.95 -8.53 54.53
C LYS A 248 -18.42 -8.70 54.53
N LYS A 249 -17.83 -8.90 55.71
CA LYS A 249 -16.38 -9.03 55.97
C LYS A 249 -16.01 -10.50 56.20
N ALA A 250 -15.43 -11.16 55.20
CA ALA A 250 -14.56 -12.35 55.29
C ALA A 250 -14.33 -12.96 53.90
N GLN A 251 -15.39 -13.10 53.10
CA GLN A 251 -15.33 -13.55 51.70
C GLN A 251 -14.71 -12.50 50.77
N THR A 252 -14.70 -11.23 51.20
CA THR A 252 -14.26 -10.04 50.47
C THR A 252 -12.73 -9.89 50.38
N ALA A 253 -11.95 -10.46 51.31
CA ALA A 253 -10.50 -10.28 51.33
C ALA A 253 -9.77 -11.19 50.31
N THR A 254 -10.20 -12.46 50.20
CA THR A 254 -9.64 -13.40 49.21
C THR A 254 -10.10 -13.05 47.78
N GLU A 255 -11.34 -12.58 47.62
CA GLU A 255 -11.85 -12.01 46.36
C GLU A 255 -11.06 -10.78 45.93
N GLY A 256 -10.82 -9.85 46.87
CA GLY A 256 -10.02 -8.64 46.62
C GLY A 256 -8.57 -8.95 46.25
N PHE A 257 -7.96 -9.94 46.90
CA PHE A 257 -6.62 -10.41 46.55
C PHE A 257 -6.56 -11.02 45.15
N ARG A 258 -7.52 -11.87 44.78
CA ARG A 258 -7.59 -12.43 43.41
C ARG A 258 -7.73 -11.33 42.35
N LYS A 259 -8.58 -10.32 42.63
CA LYS A 259 -8.80 -9.19 41.74
C LYS A 259 -7.52 -8.34 41.57
N ALA A 260 -6.83 -8.04 42.66
CA ALA A 260 -5.54 -7.33 42.62
C ALA A 260 -4.48 -8.12 41.83
N VAL A 261 -4.41 -9.45 42.01
CA VAL A 261 -3.49 -10.31 41.23
C VAL A 261 -3.82 -10.29 39.73
N SER A 262 -5.10 -10.31 39.35
CA SER A 262 -5.48 -10.19 37.93
C SER A 262 -5.13 -8.83 37.34
N GLU A 263 -5.29 -7.74 38.09
CA GLU A 263 -4.96 -6.39 37.65
C GLU A 263 -3.45 -6.24 37.43
N VAL A 264 -2.63 -6.68 38.40
CA VAL A 264 -1.16 -6.68 38.27
C VAL A 264 -0.71 -7.48 37.04
N ARG A 265 -1.34 -8.64 36.76
CA ARG A 265 -1.03 -9.44 35.57
C ARG A 265 -1.33 -8.69 34.26
N LEU A 266 -2.47 -8.00 34.19
CA LEU A 266 -2.83 -7.22 33.00
C LEU A 266 -1.86 -6.04 32.80
N CYS A 267 -1.51 -5.33 33.88
CA CYS A 267 -0.53 -4.24 33.85
C CYS A 267 0.87 -4.73 33.42
N SER A 268 1.35 -5.84 33.98
CA SER A 268 2.64 -6.44 33.59
C SER A 268 2.66 -6.86 32.12
N ARG A 269 1.57 -7.44 31.62
CA ARG A 269 1.45 -7.79 30.19
C ARG A 269 1.46 -6.54 29.31
N MET A 270 0.72 -5.50 29.69
CA MET A 270 0.70 -4.23 28.93
C MET A 270 2.10 -3.59 28.87
N GLU A 271 2.84 -3.60 29.98
CA GLU A 271 4.23 -3.12 30.02
C GLU A 271 5.15 -3.92 29.09
N GLU A 272 5.03 -5.26 29.09
CA GLU A 272 5.78 -6.13 28.18
C GLU A 272 5.53 -5.76 26.70
N LEU A 273 4.28 -5.51 26.32
CA LEU A 273 3.91 -5.12 24.96
C LEU A 273 4.43 -3.73 24.59
N LEU A 274 4.40 -2.78 25.51
CA LEU A 274 4.97 -1.44 25.30
C LEU A 274 6.49 -1.49 25.12
N LEU A 275 7.18 -2.32 25.89
CA LEU A 275 8.62 -2.57 25.72
C LEU A 275 8.91 -3.23 24.37
N LYS A 276 8.12 -4.23 23.96
CA LYS A 276 8.21 -4.82 22.61
C LYS A 276 8.01 -3.78 21.53
N LYS A 277 6.97 -2.95 21.63
CA LYS A 277 6.70 -1.84 20.69
C LYS A 277 7.90 -0.89 20.59
N LYS A 278 8.52 -0.54 21.72
CA LYS A 278 9.71 0.32 21.76
C LYS A 278 10.97 -0.35 21.18
N SER A 279 11.07 -1.67 21.30
CA SER A 279 12.20 -2.46 20.77
C SER A 279 12.17 -2.64 19.25
N ILE A 280 10.99 -2.46 18.63
CA ILE A 280 10.88 -2.32 17.18
C ILE A 280 11.59 -0.99 16.85
N HIS A 281 12.85 -1.09 16.43
CA HIS A 281 13.67 0.07 16.10
C HIS A 281 12.93 0.99 15.10
N PRO A 282 13.22 2.29 15.05
CA PRO A 282 12.72 3.15 13.98
C PRO A 282 13.82 3.36 12.93
N GLY A 283 13.77 2.59 11.85
CA GLY A 283 14.21 3.01 10.53
C GLY A 283 15.68 3.28 10.26
N ASP A 284 15.89 3.69 9.01
CA ASP A 284 17.05 4.45 8.56
C ASP A 284 17.15 5.79 9.32
N SER A 285 18.35 6.34 9.46
CA SER A 285 18.53 7.67 10.03
C SER A 285 17.88 8.74 9.12
N LEU A 286 17.53 9.87 9.72
CA LEU A 286 17.02 11.05 8.99
C LEU A 286 17.95 11.46 7.82
N GLU A 287 19.25 11.22 7.98
CA GLU A 287 20.29 11.53 7.00
C GLU A 287 20.22 10.61 5.78
N THR A 288 20.10 9.30 5.97
CA THR A 288 19.91 8.33 4.87
C THR A 288 18.62 8.60 4.11
N HIS A 289 17.61 9.15 4.79
CA HIS A 289 16.35 9.56 4.16
C HIS A 289 16.51 10.82 3.29
N PHE A 290 17.23 11.85 3.75
CA PHE A 290 17.53 13.03 2.92
C PHE A 290 18.25 12.66 1.63
N GLU A 291 19.22 11.74 1.70
CA GLU A 291 19.92 11.24 0.52
C GLU A 291 18.98 10.55 -0.48
N LYS A 292 18.02 9.76 0.00
CA LYS A 292 17.02 9.09 -0.86
C LYS A 292 16.12 10.10 -1.56
N VAL A 293 15.67 11.15 -0.86
CA VAL A 293 14.85 12.22 -1.42
C VAL A 293 15.60 13.00 -2.51
N ASP A 294 16.87 13.30 -2.27
CA ASP A 294 17.69 14.01 -3.27
C ASP A 294 17.97 13.15 -4.50
N LYS A 295 18.23 11.85 -4.32
CA LYS A 295 18.33 10.90 -5.44
C LYS A 295 17.04 10.86 -6.25
N LEU A 296 15.88 10.80 -5.59
CA LEU A 296 14.58 10.79 -6.28
C LEU A 296 14.36 12.05 -7.11
N LYS A 297 14.72 13.22 -6.56
CA LYS A 297 14.64 14.49 -7.28
C LYS A 297 15.51 14.47 -8.53
N VAL A 298 16.77 14.07 -8.40
CA VAL A 298 17.72 13.98 -9.52
C VAL A 298 17.21 13.02 -10.60
N LEU A 299 16.69 11.86 -10.21
CA LEU A 299 16.13 10.88 -11.14
C LEU A 299 14.88 11.41 -11.86
N SER A 300 13.97 12.06 -11.14
CA SER A 300 12.75 12.66 -11.72
C SER A 300 13.08 13.78 -12.72
N GLU A 301 14.01 14.68 -12.38
CA GLU A 301 14.48 15.73 -13.28
C GLU A 301 15.20 15.15 -14.51
N SER A 302 16.05 14.14 -14.30
CA SER A 302 16.73 13.41 -15.37
C SER A 302 15.75 12.68 -16.30
N LEU A 303 14.65 12.16 -15.75
CA LEU A 303 13.57 11.53 -16.51
C LEU A 303 12.87 12.58 -17.38
N ALA A 304 12.42 13.69 -16.79
CA ALA A 304 11.71 14.76 -17.49
C ALA A 304 12.56 15.37 -18.61
N ASN A 305 13.83 15.67 -18.34
CA ASN A 305 14.76 16.21 -19.34
C ASN A 305 15.01 15.22 -20.48
N SER A 306 15.13 13.93 -20.17
CA SER A 306 15.31 12.88 -21.18
C SER A 306 14.07 12.72 -22.05
N SER A 307 12.87 12.80 -21.47
CA SER A 307 11.59 12.78 -22.21
C SER A 307 11.50 13.95 -23.18
N ALA A 308 11.72 15.18 -22.72
CA ALA A 308 11.69 16.36 -23.58
C ALA A 308 12.71 16.29 -24.73
N LYS A 309 13.91 15.72 -24.46
CA LYS A 309 14.94 15.51 -25.49
C LYS A 309 14.51 14.45 -26.52
N ALA A 310 13.87 13.36 -26.08
CA ALA A 310 13.34 12.34 -26.97
C ALA A 310 12.21 12.90 -27.85
N GLU A 311 11.26 13.63 -27.27
CA GLU A 311 10.19 14.31 -28.00
C GLU A 311 10.73 15.27 -29.06
N LYS A 312 11.74 16.09 -28.73
CA LYS A 312 12.37 16.99 -29.69
C LYS A 312 12.98 16.23 -30.87
N ARG A 313 13.69 15.11 -30.62
CA ARG A 313 14.27 14.29 -31.70
C ARG A 313 13.20 13.69 -32.60
N ILE A 314 12.09 13.22 -32.02
CA ILE A 314 10.96 12.67 -32.78
C ILE A 314 10.33 13.76 -33.66
N MET A 315 10.10 14.95 -33.10
CA MET A 315 9.57 16.09 -33.84
C MET A 315 10.49 16.48 -35.00
N GLU A 316 11.79 16.59 -34.76
CA GLU A 316 12.76 17.00 -35.77
C GLU A 316 12.92 15.94 -36.88
N ASN A 317 12.88 14.65 -36.54
CA ASN A 317 12.86 13.58 -37.55
C ASN A 317 11.58 13.60 -38.40
N ARG A 318 10.42 13.90 -37.79
CA ARG A 318 9.15 14.07 -38.53
C ARG A 318 9.23 15.25 -39.49
N LEU A 319 9.75 16.39 -39.04
CA LEU A 319 9.93 17.58 -39.86
C LEU A 319 10.84 17.30 -41.06
N GLN A 320 11.99 16.65 -40.85
CA GLN A 320 12.90 16.28 -41.94
C GLN A 320 12.25 15.35 -42.97
N LYS A 321 11.42 14.39 -42.52
CA LYS A 321 10.67 13.51 -43.42
C LYS A 321 9.61 14.26 -44.21
N GLU A 322 8.93 15.20 -43.59
CA GLU A 322 7.95 16.07 -44.24
C GLU A 322 8.59 16.98 -45.29
N GLU A 323 9.71 17.63 -44.96
CA GLU A 323 10.51 18.41 -45.90
C GLU A 323 11.01 17.56 -47.08
N SER A 324 11.48 16.33 -46.81
CA SER A 324 11.88 15.38 -47.85
C SER A 324 10.70 14.99 -48.77
N LEU A 325 9.50 14.83 -48.22
CA LEU A 325 8.28 14.55 -48.99
C LEU A 325 7.88 15.75 -49.86
N ILE A 326 7.86 16.95 -49.29
CA ILE A 326 7.55 18.21 -50.01
C ILE A 326 8.53 18.40 -51.17
N PHE A 327 9.82 18.20 -50.92
CA PHE A 327 10.86 18.29 -51.96
C PHE A 327 10.60 17.28 -53.08
N ARG A 328 10.35 16.01 -52.75
CA ARG A 328 10.05 14.97 -53.76
C ARG A 328 8.82 15.34 -54.58
N VAL A 329 7.71 15.72 -53.94
CA VAL A 329 6.46 16.10 -54.63
C VAL A 329 6.68 17.30 -55.57
N THR A 330 7.39 18.32 -55.09
CA THR A 330 7.73 19.50 -55.90
C THR A 330 8.55 19.11 -57.12
N LYS A 331 9.57 18.26 -56.92
CA LYS A 331 10.40 17.76 -58.02
C LYS A 331 9.61 16.92 -59.02
N THR A 332 8.70 16.05 -58.56
CA THR A 332 7.83 15.28 -59.44
C THR A 332 6.90 16.18 -60.27
N ASN A 333 6.36 17.24 -59.68
CA ASN A 333 5.54 18.22 -60.39
C ASN A 333 6.33 19.00 -61.44
N GLU A 334 7.57 19.41 -61.14
CA GLU A 334 8.46 20.04 -62.12
C GLU A 334 8.75 19.13 -63.31
N VAL A 335 9.11 17.86 -63.04
CA VAL A 335 9.40 16.86 -64.08
C VAL A 335 8.15 16.62 -64.94
N SER A 336 6.97 16.45 -64.33
CA SER A 336 5.71 16.31 -65.05
C SER A 336 5.39 17.54 -65.93
N GLY A 337 5.70 18.75 -65.45
CA GLY A 337 5.55 19.98 -66.22
C GLY A 337 6.48 20.05 -67.44
N ILE A 338 7.72 19.58 -67.29
CA ILE A 338 8.69 19.48 -68.38
C ILE A 338 8.26 18.41 -69.39
N GLU A 339 7.84 17.23 -68.93
CA GLU A 339 7.34 16.14 -69.78
C GLU A 339 6.15 16.60 -70.63
N LYS A 340 5.18 17.31 -70.04
CA LYS A 340 4.04 17.88 -70.79
C LYS A 340 4.48 18.88 -71.86
N LYS A 341 5.48 19.72 -71.59
CA LYS A 341 6.04 20.66 -72.58
C LYS A 341 6.78 19.94 -73.72
N ILE A 342 7.38 18.79 -73.46
CA ILE A 342 8.06 17.98 -74.48
C ILE A 342 7.05 17.19 -75.32
N GLN A 343 5.98 16.67 -74.72
CA GLN A 343 4.90 15.96 -75.43
C GLN A 343 3.97 16.88 -76.25
N HIS A 344 3.95 18.17 -75.95
CA HIS A 344 3.34 19.20 -76.79
C HIS A 344 4.39 20.23 -77.20
N PRO A 345 5.31 19.90 -78.13
CA PRO A 345 6.11 20.93 -78.77
C PRO A 345 5.12 21.88 -79.44
N MET A 346 5.25 23.18 -79.17
CA MET A 346 4.48 24.17 -79.92
C MET A 346 4.78 23.98 -81.41
N ILE A 347 3.79 23.42 -82.13
CA ILE A 347 3.74 23.44 -83.57
C ILE A 347 3.00 24.71 -83.98
N SER A 348 3.61 25.42 -84.92
CA SER A 348 3.12 26.51 -85.77
C SER A 348 3.14 27.94 -85.22
N HIS A 349 3.50 28.96 -86.02
CA HIS A 349 3.72 29.02 -87.47
C HIS A 349 4.87 29.96 -87.84
#